data_AF-A0A960J6U0-F1
#
_entry.id   AF-A0A960J6U0-F1
#
_cell.length_a   1.000
_cell.length_b   1.000
_cell.length_c   1.000
_cell.angle_alpha   90.00
_cell.angle_beta   90.00
_cell.angle_gamma   90.00
#
_symmetry.space_group_name_H-M   'P 1'
#
loop_
_entity.id
_entity.type
_entity.pdbx_description
1 polymer ?
#
loop_
_entity_poly.entity_id
_entity_poly.type
_entity_poly.pdbx_seq_one_letter_code
_entity_poly.pdbx_strand_id
1 'polypeptide(L)'
;PRGTRSKSIENRCLPRGQWNTYDVVAVDGVVKLSVNGKFVNGLAKSTQKKGYLCMESEGAEIHFRNIKIMELPPGVTSPDQIAPEL
;
A
#
# COMPACT_ATOMS: atom_id res chain seq x y z
N PRO A 1 0.64 21.83 -10.01
CA PRO A 1 0.71 20.91 -11.17
C PRO A 1 1.43 19.61 -10.78
N ARG A 2 0.65 18.55 -10.45
CA ARG A 2 1.23 17.23 -10.14
C ARG A 2 1.87 16.67 -11.42
N GLY A 3 3.16 16.34 -11.37
CA GLY A 3 3.84 15.69 -12.49
C GLY A 3 3.27 14.30 -12.80
N THR A 4 3.80 13.64 -13.83
CA THR A 4 3.35 12.30 -14.28
C THR A 4 3.67 11.18 -13.29
N ARG A 5 4.58 11.42 -12.33
CA ARG A 5 5.00 10.44 -11.33
C ARG A 5 4.27 10.64 -10.01
N SER A 6 3.76 9.54 -9.45
CA SER A 6 3.20 9.50 -8.10
C SER A 6 4.28 9.87 -7.06
N LYS A 7 3.96 10.82 -6.19
CA LYS A 7 4.82 11.27 -5.09
C LYS A 7 3.94 11.59 -3.88
N SER A 8 4.47 11.35 -2.68
CA SER A 8 3.82 11.75 -1.44
C SER A 8 3.53 13.25 -1.41
N ILE A 9 2.33 13.60 -0.97
CA ILE A 9 1.91 15.01 -0.80
C ILE A 9 2.75 15.68 0.29
N GLU A 10 3.19 14.91 1.28
CA GLU A 10 4.08 15.33 2.36
C GLU A 10 4.95 14.15 2.82
N ASN A 11 6.15 14.47 3.31
CA ASN A 11 7.08 13.48 3.84
C ASN A 11 6.84 13.27 5.33
N ARG A 12 6.38 12.08 5.69
CA ARG A 12 6.05 11.71 7.08
C ARG A 12 6.97 10.67 7.68
N CYS A 13 7.88 10.09 6.90
CA CYS A 13 8.84 9.12 7.40
C CYS A 13 9.79 9.77 8.41
N LEU A 14 9.96 9.10 9.54
CA LEU A 14 10.95 9.44 10.55
C LEU A 14 12.37 9.08 10.06
N PRO A 15 13.42 9.67 10.68
CA PRO A 15 14.81 9.34 10.38
C PRO A 15 15.14 7.84 10.51
N ARG A 16 16.24 7.43 9.87
CA ARG A 16 16.74 6.04 9.93
C ARG A 16 16.86 5.54 11.38
N GLY A 17 16.42 4.31 11.61
CA GLY A 17 16.45 3.65 12.92
C GLY A 17 15.18 3.88 13.76
N GLN A 18 14.25 4.71 13.29
CA GLN A 18 12.96 4.91 13.94
C GLN A 18 11.86 4.08 13.25
N TRP A 19 10.87 3.67 14.03
CA TRP A 19 9.72 2.93 13.53
C TRP A 19 8.72 3.87 12.87
N ASN A 20 8.27 3.49 11.68
CA ASN A 20 7.18 4.15 10.99
C ASN A 20 5.96 3.23 10.96
N THR A 21 4.78 3.81 11.13
CA THR A 21 3.51 3.09 10.97
C THR A 21 2.95 3.34 9.58
N TYR A 22 2.59 2.26 8.90
CA TYR A 22 2.01 2.30 7.57
C TYR A 22 0.60 1.72 7.65
N ASP A 23 -0.38 2.51 7.21
CA ASP A 23 -1.76 2.05 7.05
C ASP A 23 -2.09 2.05 5.57
N VAL A 24 -2.37 0.85 5.04
CA VAL A 24 -2.74 0.64 3.64
C VAL A 24 -4.20 0.22 3.58
N VAL A 25 -5.00 0.96 2.81
CA VAL A 25 -6.41 0.66 2.59
C VAL A 25 -6.62 0.43 1.10
N ALA A 26 -7.03 -0.79 0.74
CA ALA A 26 -7.32 -1.19 -0.63
C ALA A 26 -8.81 -1.51 -0.78
N VAL A 27 -9.54 -0.72 -1.57
CA VAL A 27 -10.98 -0.88 -1.81
C VAL A 27 -11.26 -0.61 -3.28
N ASP A 28 -11.85 -1.59 -3.97
CA ASP A 28 -12.32 -1.46 -5.36
C ASP A 28 -11.32 -0.81 -6.34
N GLY A 29 -10.08 -1.32 -6.35
CA GLY A 29 -9.03 -0.81 -7.22
C GLY A 29 -8.48 0.58 -6.85
N VAL A 30 -8.87 1.10 -5.69
CA VAL A 30 -8.26 2.27 -5.04
C VAL A 30 -7.38 1.80 -3.90
N VAL A 31 -6.12 2.23 -3.88
CA VAL A 31 -5.20 1.96 -2.78
C VAL A 31 -4.73 3.28 -2.20
N LYS A 32 -4.88 3.44 -0.88
CA LYS A 32 -4.46 4.62 -0.13
C LYS A 32 -3.37 4.21 0.85
N LEU A 33 -2.36 5.06 0.96
CA LEU A 33 -1.27 4.94 1.91
C LEU A 33 -1.30 6.11 2.89
N SER A 34 -1.33 5.76 4.18
CA SER A 34 -1.03 6.68 5.27
C SER A 34 0.28 6.29 5.93
N VAL A 35 1.08 7.29 6.29
CA VAL A 35 2.33 7.11 7.03
C VAL A 35 2.23 7.94 8.31
N ASN A 36 2.48 7.29 9.45
CA ASN A 36 2.41 7.89 10.78
C ASN A 36 1.09 8.64 11.01
N GLY A 37 -0.03 7.99 10.68
CA GLY A 37 -1.39 8.50 10.93
C GLY A 37 -1.92 9.53 9.93
N LYS A 38 -1.19 9.85 8.84
CA LYS A 38 -1.67 10.79 7.83
C LYS A 38 -1.58 10.25 6.41
N PHE A 39 -2.64 10.49 5.63
CA PHE A 39 -2.69 10.16 4.22
C PHE A 39 -1.60 10.92 3.44
N VAL A 40 -0.74 10.18 2.76
CA VAL A 40 0.38 10.75 2.00
C VAL A 40 0.26 10.54 0.50
N ASN A 41 -0.31 9.41 0.06
CA ASN A 41 -0.39 9.08 -1.36
C ASN A 41 -1.42 7.97 -1.64
N GLY A 42 -1.77 7.77 -2.90
CA GLY A 42 -2.58 6.65 -3.33
C GLY A 42 -2.58 6.47 -4.85
N LEU A 43 -3.20 5.38 -5.28
CA LEU A 43 -3.51 5.09 -6.67
C LEU A 43 -4.99 4.72 -6.80
N ALA A 44 -5.51 4.83 -8.01
CA ALA A 44 -6.87 4.46 -8.35
C ALA A 44 -6.88 3.76 -9.72
N LYS A 45 -7.99 3.09 -10.01
CA LYS A 45 -8.19 2.36 -11.27
C LYS A 45 -7.19 1.21 -11.48
N SER A 46 -6.78 0.56 -10.39
CA SER A 46 -6.06 -0.70 -10.50
C SER A 46 -6.95 -1.74 -11.18
N THR A 47 -6.43 -2.41 -12.21
CA THR A 47 -7.10 -3.53 -12.87
C THR A 47 -7.08 -4.77 -11.98
N GLN A 48 -6.01 -4.98 -11.19
CA GLN A 48 -5.95 -6.03 -10.17
C GLN A 48 -6.51 -5.51 -8.85
N LYS A 49 -7.51 -6.20 -8.32
CA LYS A 49 -8.24 -5.84 -7.09
C LYS A 49 -8.03 -6.84 -5.95
N LYS A 50 -7.49 -8.03 -6.24
CA LYS A 50 -7.13 -9.05 -5.25
C LYS A 50 -5.78 -9.69 -5.62
N GLY A 51 -4.92 -9.91 -4.63
CA GLY A 51 -3.62 -10.52 -4.84
C GLY A 51 -2.80 -10.58 -3.57
N TYR A 52 -1.48 -10.70 -3.74
CA TYR A 52 -0.53 -10.92 -2.66
C TYR A 52 0.06 -9.61 -2.13
N LEU A 53 0.50 -9.64 -0.87
CA LEU A 53 1.31 -8.59 -0.28
C LEU A 53 2.79 -9.01 -0.39
N CYS A 54 3.63 -8.08 -0.84
CA CYS A 54 5.08 -8.27 -0.91
C CYS A 54 5.76 -7.27 0.01
N MET A 55 6.77 -7.74 0.75
CA MET A 55 7.62 -6.92 1.59
C MET A 55 8.97 -6.82 0.90
N GLU A 56 9.25 -5.67 0.30
CA GLU A 56 10.46 -5.45 -0.47
C GLU A 56 11.51 -4.68 0.34
N SER A 57 12.76 -5.05 0.15
CA SER A 57 13.92 -4.34 0.67
C SER A 57 14.89 -4.06 -0.47
N GLU A 58 15.10 -2.78 -0.80
CA GLU A 58 16.03 -2.37 -1.85
C GLU A 58 17.30 -1.80 -1.23
N GLY A 59 18.41 -2.55 -1.34
CA GLY A 59 19.76 -2.04 -1.08
C GLY A 59 20.19 -1.84 0.38
N ALA A 60 19.29 -1.99 1.35
CA ALA A 60 19.62 -1.96 2.78
C ALA A 60 18.75 -2.94 3.56
N GLU A 61 19.13 -3.23 4.80
CA GLU A 61 18.32 -4.03 5.73
C GLU A 61 17.06 -3.26 6.16
N ILE A 62 15.92 -3.96 6.17
CA ILE A 62 14.64 -3.45 6.65
C ILE A 62 14.04 -4.44 7.66
N HIS A 63 13.42 -3.92 8.72
CA HIS A 63 12.70 -4.73 9.70
C HIS A 63 11.22 -4.41 9.65
N PHE A 64 10.38 -5.45 9.68
CA PHE A 64 8.93 -5.33 9.76
C PHE A 64 8.44 -5.97 11.05
N ARG A 65 7.43 -5.35 11.68
CA ARG A 65 6.78 -5.89 12.87
C ARG A 65 5.33 -5.47 12.94
N ASN A 66 4.55 -6.17 13.75
CA ASN A 66 3.13 -5.85 14.01
C ASN A 66 2.28 -5.78 12.74
N ILE A 67 2.57 -6.66 11.76
CA ILE A 67 1.78 -6.75 10.53
C ILE A 67 0.41 -7.33 10.90
N LYS A 68 -0.64 -6.56 10.61
CA LYS A 68 -2.03 -6.93 10.88
C LYS A 68 -2.84 -6.71 9.62
N ILE A 69 -3.72 -7.65 9.32
CA ILE A 69 -4.62 -7.58 8.18
C ILE A 69 -6.03 -7.60 8.73
N MET A 70 -6.83 -6.62 8.31
CA MET A 70 -8.28 -6.62 8.49
C MET A 70 -8.88 -6.89 7.13
N GLU A 71 -9.38 -8.10 6.92
CA GLU A 71 -10.07 -8.43 5.68
C GLU A 71 -11.39 -7.66 5.61
N LEU A 72 -11.64 -7.04 4.46
CA LEU A 72 -12.92 -6.41 4.17
C LEU A 72 -13.88 -7.46 3.60
N PRO A 73 -15.21 -7.25 3.76
CA PRO A 73 -16.19 -8.11 3.12
C PRO A 73 -15.91 -8.28 1.62
N PRO A 74 -16.13 -9.48 1.06
CA PRO A 74 -15.87 -9.72 -0.35
C PRO A 74 -16.71 -8.79 -1.23
N GLY A 75 -16.06 -8.13 -2.19
CA GLY A 75 -16.70 -7.32 -3.21
C GLY A 75 -16.92 -8.07 -4.52
N VAL A 76 -17.52 -7.39 -5.50
CA VAL A 76 -17.67 -7.93 -6.87
C VAL A 76 -16.32 -7.83 -7.59
N THR A 77 -15.65 -8.98 -7.72
CA THR A 77 -14.33 -9.09 -8.35
C THR A 77 -14.39 -10.19 -9.41
N SER A 78 -14.08 -9.87 -10.67
CA SER A 78 -14.04 -10.87 -11.73
C SER A 78 -12.70 -11.64 -11.71
N PRO A 79 -12.61 -12.85 -12.29
CA PRO A 79 -11.38 -13.66 -12.25
C PRO A 79 -10.16 -12.93 -12.83
N ASP A 80 -10.33 -12.11 -13.86
CA ASP A 80 -9.27 -11.30 -14.47
C ASP A 80 -8.69 -10.23 -13.53
N GLN A 81 -9.46 -9.81 -12.51
CA GLN A 81 -9.06 -8.82 -11.51
C GLN A 81 -8.33 -9.45 -10.31
N ILE A 82 -8.13 -10.77 -10.32
CA ILE A 82 -7.45 -11.53 -9.26
C ILE A 82 -6.08 -11.95 -9.77
N ALA A 83 -5.04 -11.77 -8.96
CA ALA A 83 -3.72 -12.29 -9.27
C ALA A 83 -3.75 -13.83 -9.44
N PRO A 84 -3.02 -14.40 -10.41
CA PRO A 84 -2.87 -15.85 -10.53
C PRO A 84 -2.31 -16.45 -9.25
N GLU A 85 -2.67 -17.70 -8.95
CA GLU A 85 -2.05 -18.42 -7.84
C GLU A 85 -0.55 -18.61 -8.10
N LEU A 86 0.27 -18.30 -7.08
CA LEU A 86 1.73 -18.44 -7.10
C LEU A 86 2.18 -19.91 -6.99
#